data_AF-A0A8H9C9F6-F1
#
_entry.id   AF-A0A8H9C9F6-F1
#
_cell.length_a   1.000
_cell.length_b   1.000
_cell.length_c   1.000
_cell.angle_alpha   90.00
_cell.angle_beta   90.00
_cell.angle_gamma   90.00
#
_symmetry.space_group_name_H-M   'P 1'
#
loop_
_entity.id
_entity.type
_entity.pdbx_description
1 polymer ?
#
loop_
_entity_poly.entity_id
_entity_poly.type
_entity_poly.pdbx_seq_one_letter_code
_entity_poly.pdbx_strand_id
1 'polypeptide(L)'
;MDLNAPTLTSAACQQFYRQHCLASAMLTAGLADTVTLAFIAPTHNQSAHTAAATYRHQLTDPQTGPIPFVPTTLEQAFAALATAGLPDHARALHRRYTDWWLVDGELDLAAAAATQKPVESMTILDTDAAHRHRTASSRSSKAA
;
A
#
# COMPACT_ATOMS: atom_id res chain seq x y z
N MET A 1 -12.62 -20.33 16.05
CA MET A 1 -12.60 -18.93 15.55
C MET A 1 -13.60 -18.12 16.35
N ASP A 2 -13.19 -17.00 16.93
CA ASP A 2 -14.12 -16.01 17.50
C ASP A 2 -14.58 -15.07 16.38
N LEU A 3 -15.89 -15.03 16.12
CA LEU A 3 -16.48 -14.25 15.02
C LEU A 3 -16.62 -12.75 15.35
N ASN A 4 -16.42 -12.35 16.61
CA ASN A 4 -16.61 -10.97 17.07
C ASN A 4 -15.30 -10.19 17.31
N ALA A 5 -14.14 -10.76 16.96
CA ALA A 5 -12.87 -10.09 17.15
C ALA A 5 -12.79 -8.79 16.31
N PRO A 6 -12.47 -7.62 16.90
CA PRO A 6 -12.48 -6.33 16.21
C PRO A 6 -11.49 -6.26 15.02
N THR A 7 -10.43 -7.06 15.04
CA THR A 7 -9.46 -7.22 13.93
C THR A 7 -10.05 -7.86 12.67
N LEU A 8 -11.17 -8.58 12.78
CA LEU A 8 -11.89 -9.16 11.65
C LEU A 8 -12.83 -8.16 10.94
N THR A 9 -12.98 -6.94 11.46
CA THR A 9 -13.87 -5.92 10.86
C THR A 9 -13.25 -5.21 9.67
N SER A 10 -11.93 -5.34 9.46
CA SER A 10 -11.28 -4.78 8.28
C SER A 10 -11.78 -5.44 6.99
N ALA A 11 -11.87 -4.65 5.91
CA ALA A 11 -12.39 -5.14 4.63
C ALA A 11 -11.61 -6.36 4.10
N ALA A 12 -10.29 -6.38 4.28
CA ALA A 12 -9.43 -7.49 3.85
C ALA A 12 -9.70 -8.77 4.67
N CYS A 13 -9.80 -8.68 6.01
CA CYS A 13 -10.15 -9.82 6.85
C CYS A 13 -11.56 -10.37 6.52
N GLN A 14 -12.52 -9.49 6.25
CA GLN A 14 -13.86 -9.88 5.81
C GLN A 14 -13.84 -10.62 4.48
N GLN A 15 -12.99 -10.19 3.54
CA GLN A 15 -12.83 -10.90 2.27
C GLN A 15 -12.29 -12.33 2.49
N PHE A 16 -11.22 -12.49 3.28
CA PHE A 16 -10.65 -13.80 3.58
C PHE A 16 -11.64 -14.71 4.31
N TYR A 17 -12.42 -14.16 5.23
CA TYR A 17 -13.47 -14.90 5.93
C TYR A 17 -14.53 -15.42 4.95
N ARG A 18 -15.03 -14.57 4.05
CA ARG A 18 -16.03 -14.98 3.05
C ARG A 18 -15.48 -16.05 2.10
N GLN A 19 -14.21 -15.98 1.73
CA GLN A 19 -13.56 -17.01 0.92
C GLN A 19 -13.42 -18.35 1.67
N HIS A 20 -13.12 -18.33 2.97
CA HIS A 20 -13.14 -19.54 3.80
C HIS A 20 -14.55 -20.15 3.90
N CYS A 21 -15.57 -19.32 4.09
CA CYS A 21 -16.95 -19.80 4.10
C CYS A 21 -17.34 -20.45 2.77
N LEU A 22 -16.93 -19.85 1.64
CA LEU A 22 -17.15 -20.43 0.31
C LEU A 22 -16.42 -21.78 0.17
N ALA A 23 -15.14 -21.86 0.57
CA ALA A 23 -14.38 -23.11 0.53
C ALA A 23 -15.02 -24.20 1.39
N SER A 24 -15.52 -23.84 2.58
CA SER A 24 -16.26 -24.76 3.46
C SER A 24 -17.57 -25.25 2.82
N ALA A 25 -18.31 -24.36 2.17
CA ALA A 25 -19.52 -24.73 1.45
C ALA A 25 -19.22 -25.67 0.26
N MET A 26 -18.11 -25.45 -0.46
CA MET A 26 -17.68 -26.33 -1.55
C MET A 26 -17.36 -27.75 -1.06
N LEU A 27 -16.62 -27.88 0.04
CA LEU A 27 -16.33 -29.17 0.67
C LEU A 27 -17.62 -29.85 1.15
N THR A 28 -18.49 -29.12 1.84
CA THR A 28 -19.74 -29.65 2.39
C THR A 28 -20.69 -30.13 1.28
N ALA A 29 -20.73 -29.43 0.15
CA ALA A 29 -21.54 -29.81 -1.01
C ALA A 29 -20.92 -30.94 -1.85
N GLY A 30 -19.72 -31.43 -1.50
CA GLY A 30 -19.01 -32.46 -2.27
C GLY A 30 -18.52 -31.97 -3.65
N LEU A 31 -18.33 -30.66 -3.82
CA LEU A 31 -17.83 -30.06 -5.07
C LEU A 31 -16.31 -30.18 -5.21
N ALA A 32 -15.62 -30.48 -4.12
CA ALA A 32 -14.19 -30.73 -4.08
C ALA A 32 -13.87 -31.71 -2.94
N ASP A 33 -12.91 -32.60 -3.16
CA ASP A 33 -12.41 -33.50 -2.12
C ASP A 33 -11.50 -32.77 -1.12
N THR A 34 -10.78 -31.75 -1.61
CA THR A 34 -9.87 -30.91 -0.81
C THR A 34 -9.90 -29.47 -1.33
N VAL A 35 -9.67 -28.51 -0.43
CA VAL A 35 -9.55 -27.09 -0.79
C VAL A 35 -8.42 -26.46 0.01
N THR A 36 -7.56 -25.69 -0.66
CA THR A 36 -6.56 -24.82 -0.03
C THR A 36 -6.89 -23.38 -0.37
N LEU A 37 -6.94 -22.50 0.64
CA LEU A 37 -7.08 -21.07 0.41
C LEU A 37 -5.69 -20.43 0.34
N ALA A 38 -5.17 -20.23 -0.87
CA ALA A 38 -3.92 -19.53 -1.08
C ALA A 38 -4.14 -18.01 -1.18
N PHE A 39 -3.39 -17.24 -0.41
CA PHE A 39 -3.26 -15.80 -0.57
C PHE A 39 -1.95 -15.50 -1.29
N ILE A 40 -1.99 -14.69 -2.35
CA ILE A 40 -0.82 -14.35 -3.16
C ILE A 40 -0.80 -12.84 -3.38
N ALA A 41 0.31 -12.18 -3.02
CA ALA A 41 0.54 -10.76 -3.27
C ALA A 41 2.04 -10.48 -3.56
N PRO A 42 2.39 -9.37 -4.23
CA PRO A 42 3.80 -8.96 -4.35
C PRO A 42 4.45 -8.83 -2.96
N THR A 43 5.74 -9.15 -2.83
CA THR A 43 6.48 -9.03 -1.56
C THR A 43 6.42 -7.63 -0.97
N HIS A 44 6.38 -6.61 -1.84
CA HIS A 44 6.35 -5.20 -1.45
C HIS A 44 4.97 -4.72 -0.94
N ASN A 45 3.90 -5.51 -1.09
CA ASN A 45 2.57 -5.13 -0.61
C ASN A 45 2.39 -5.42 0.89
N GLN A 46 3.04 -4.62 1.73
CA GLN A 46 3.07 -4.80 3.18
C GLN A 46 1.68 -4.76 3.83
N SER A 47 0.76 -3.93 3.30
CA SER A 47 -0.60 -3.84 3.80
C SER A 47 -1.36 -5.16 3.61
N ALA A 48 -1.26 -5.77 2.44
CA ALA A 48 -1.89 -7.05 2.16
C ALA A 48 -1.29 -8.20 3.00
N HIS A 49 0.05 -8.23 3.14
CA HIS A 49 0.73 -9.21 4.01
C HIS A 49 0.34 -9.05 5.48
N THR A 50 0.22 -7.82 5.97
CA THR A 50 -0.25 -7.53 7.34
C THR A 50 -1.68 -8.01 7.56
N ALA A 51 -2.57 -7.80 6.59
CA ALA A 51 -3.94 -8.29 6.65
C ALA A 51 -4.00 -9.84 6.66
N ALA A 52 -3.22 -10.49 5.79
CA ALA A 52 -3.14 -11.94 5.74
C ALA A 52 -2.57 -12.54 7.04
N ALA A 53 -1.53 -11.93 7.61
CA ALA A 53 -0.97 -12.31 8.91
C ALA A 53 -2.00 -12.15 10.03
N THR A 54 -2.68 -11.00 10.07
CA THR A 54 -3.75 -10.72 11.04
C THR A 54 -4.85 -11.77 10.97
N TYR A 55 -5.33 -12.08 9.77
CA TYR A 55 -6.36 -13.08 9.55
C TYR A 55 -5.89 -14.49 9.98
N ARG A 56 -4.66 -14.87 9.61
CA ARG A 56 -4.06 -16.15 9.99
C ARG A 56 -4.01 -16.35 11.50
N HIS A 57 -3.74 -15.30 12.28
CA HIS A 57 -3.74 -15.35 13.75
C HIS A 57 -5.14 -15.61 14.35
N GLN A 58 -6.22 -15.41 13.60
CA GLN A 58 -7.60 -15.70 14.06
C GLN A 58 -8.02 -17.15 13.78
N LEU A 59 -7.23 -17.90 13.02
CA LEU A 59 -7.50 -19.29 12.67
C LEU A 59 -6.94 -20.23 13.76
N THR A 60 -7.71 -21.26 14.10
CA THR A 60 -7.29 -22.27 15.09
C THR A 60 -6.16 -23.14 14.55
N ASP A 61 -6.32 -23.70 13.36
CA ASP A 61 -5.34 -24.58 12.70
C ASP A 61 -5.04 -24.11 11.26
N PRO A 62 -4.33 -22.98 11.09
CA PRO A 62 -4.18 -22.34 9.78
C PRO A 62 -3.44 -23.18 8.73
N GLN A 63 -2.69 -24.22 9.11
CA GLN A 63 -1.90 -25.04 8.19
C GLN A 63 -2.41 -26.48 8.05
N THR A 64 -3.05 -27.00 9.11
CA THR A 64 -3.45 -28.41 9.21
C THR A 64 -4.96 -28.59 9.29
N GLY A 65 -5.72 -27.49 9.32
CA GLY A 65 -7.17 -27.53 9.28
C GLY A 65 -7.71 -28.05 7.93
N PRO A 66 -9.03 -28.29 7.84
CA PRO A 66 -9.68 -28.82 6.64
C PRO A 66 -9.55 -27.91 5.41
N ILE A 67 -9.31 -26.61 5.64
CA ILE A 67 -9.02 -25.62 4.60
C ILE A 67 -7.74 -24.89 5.04
N PRO A 68 -6.56 -25.34 4.62
CA PRO A 68 -5.32 -24.63 4.93
C PRO A 68 -5.33 -23.22 4.32
N PHE A 69 -4.87 -22.23 5.09
CA PHE A 69 -4.63 -20.88 4.63
C PHE A 69 -3.15 -20.65 4.36
N VAL A 70 -2.79 -20.51 3.09
CA VAL A 70 -1.39 -20.45 2.65
C VAL A 70 -1.07 -19.08 2.08
N PRO A 71 -0.56 -18.15 2.91
CA PRO A 71 0.00 -16.90 2.41
C PRO A 71 1.35 -17.17 1.72
N THR A 72 1.50 -16.67 0.49
CA THR A 72 2.75 -16.71 -0.28
C THR A 72 2.90 -15.41 -1.08
N THR A 73 4.03 -15.24 -1.74
CA THR A 73 4.31 -14.07 -2.58
C THR A 73 4.19 -14.40 -4.06
N LEU A 74 3.94 -13.38 -4.89
CA LEU A 74 3.99 -13.55 -6.35
C LEU A 74 5.37 -14.04 -6.79
N GLU A 75 6.43 -13.53 -6.19
CA GLU A 75 7.81 -13.92 -6.51
C GLU A 75 8.06 -15.41 -6.22
N GLN A 76 7.56 -15.92 -5.09
CA GLN A 76 7.61 -17.35 -4.76
C GLN A 76 6.76 -18.19 -5.72
N ALA A 77 5.55 -17.74 -6.06
CA ALA A 77 4.69 -18.42 -7.02
C ALA A 77 5.34 -18.51 -8.41
N PHE A 78 6.02 -17.44 -8.86
CA PHE A 78 6.74 -17.44 -10.13
C PHE A 78 7.96 -18.37 -10.10
N ALA A 79 8.70 -18.40 -8.99
CA ALA A 79 9.80 -19.36 -8.82
C ALA A 79 9.30 -20.81 -8.86
N ALA A 80 8.15 -21.10 -8.26
CA ALA A 80 7.51 -22.42 -8.32
C ALA A 80 7.09 -22.78 -9.77
N LEU A 81 6.50 -21.84 -10.52
CA LEU A 81 6.17 -22.03 -11.94
C LEU A 81 7.42 -22.34 -12.79
N ALA A 82 8.50 -21.60 -12.58
CA ALA A 82 9.76 -21.86 -13.29
C ALA A 82 10.31 -23.26 -12.97
N THR A 83 10.28 -23.65 -11.69
CA THR A 83 10.70 -24.98 -11.22
C THR A 83 9.83 -26.10 -11.80
N ALA A 84 8.55 -25.83 -12.03
CA ALA A 84 7.62 -26.75 -12.68
C ALA A 84 7.80 -26.85 -14.21
N GLY A 85 8.84 -26.24 -14.78
CA GLY A 85 9.16 -26.30 -16.21
C GLY A 85 8.52 -25.19 -17.05
N LEU A 86 8.02 -24.12 -16.41
CA LEU A 86 7.40 -22.97 -17.10
C LEU A 86 8.20 -21.65 -16.91
N PRO A 87 9.51 -21.61 -17.24
CA PRO A 87 10.36 -20.45 -16.95
C PRO A 87 9.96 -19.19 -17.74
N ASP A 88 9.51 -19.33 -18.98
CA ASP A 88 9.10 -18.17 -19.80
C ASP A 88 7.81 -17.54 -19.28
N HIS A 89 6.87 -18.35 -18.79
CA HIS A 89 5.66 -17.86 -18.13
C HIS A 89 6.02 -17.13 -16.83
N ALA A 90 6.90 -17.71 -16.01
CA ALA A 90 7.38 -17.06 -14.79
C ALA A 90 8.03 -15.70 -15.09
N ARG A 91 8.87 -15.60 -16.13
CA ARG A 91 9.51 -14.35 -16.55
C ARG A 91 8.50 -13.32 -17.05
N ALA A 92 7.51 -13.74 -17.83
CA ALA A 92 6.46 -12.85 -18.32
C ALA A 92 5.61 -12.29 -17.18
N LEU A 93 5.26 -13.13 -16.18
CA LEU A 93 4.52 -12.70 -15.00
C LEU A 93 5.37 -11.77 -14.12
N HIS A 94 6.65 -12.08 -13.90
CA HIS A 94 7.58 -11.20 -13.19
C HIS A 94 7.62 -9.81 -13.81
N ARG A 95 7.90 -9.73 -15.12
CA ARG A 95 7.97 -8.46 -15.87
C ARG A 95 6.70 -7.63 -15.74
N ARG A 96 5.54 -8.28 -15.61
CA ARG A 96 4.26 -7.60 -15.53
C ARG A 96 3.90 -7.13 -14.12
N TYR A 97 4.23 -7.91 -13.10
CA TYR A 97 3.63 -7.74 -11.78
C TYR A 97 4.63 -7.41 -10.66
N THR A 98 5.92 -7.67 -10.85
CA THR A 98 6.93 -7.52 -9.79
C THR A 98 8.23 -6.87 -10.26
N ASP A 99 8.31 -6.45 -11.53
CA ASP A 99 9.45 -5.72 -12.08
C ASP A 99 9.26 -4.22 -11.88
N TRP A 100 9.79 -3.70 -10.77
CA TRP A 100 9.65 -2.30 -10.36
C TRP A 100 10.66 -1.36 -11.02
N TRP A 101 11.62 -1.90 -11.79
CA TRP A 101 12.70 -1.12 -12.40
C TRP A 101 12.20 0.03 -13.27
N LEU A 102 11.09 -0.16 -13.99
CA LEU A 102 10.48 0.89 -14.80
C LEU A 102 9.94 2.05 -13.95
N VAL A 103 9.42 1.75 -12.76
CA VAL A 103 8.91 2.77 -11.84
C VAL A 103 10.08 3.48 -11.17
N ASP A 104 11.10 2.74 -10.73
CA ASP A 104 12.29 3.30 -10.10
C ASP A 104 13.01 4.29 -11.04
N GLY A 105 13.16 3.92 -12.32
CA GLY A 105 13.75 4.82 -13.32
C GLY A 105 12.97 6.12 -13.55
N GLU A 106 11.63 6.05 -13.58
CA GLU A 106 10.79 7.25 -13.70
C GLU A 106 10.85 8.13 -12.43
N LEU A 107 10.95 7.52 -11.25
CA LEU A 107 11.11 8.25 -9.99
C LEU A 107 12.45 8.98 -9.93
N ASP A 108 13.54 8.34 -10.37
CA ASP A 108 14.87 8.96 -10.43
C ASP A 108 14.90 10.16 -11.39
N LEU A 109 14.28 10.00 -12.57
CA LEU A 109 14.13 11.10 -13.54
C LEU A 109 13.31 12.26 -12.97
N ALA A 110 12.21 11.97 -12.27
CA ALA A 110 11.38 12.98 -11.62
C ALA A 110 12.12 13.71 -10.48
N ALA A 111 12.89 12.98 -9.67
CA ALA A 111 13.70 13.55 -8.59
C ALA A 111 14.81 14.47 -9.12
N ALA A 112 15.48 14.07 -10.22
CA ALA A 112 16.49 14.89 -10.89
C ALA A 112 15.88 16.19 -11.45
N ALA A 113 14.71 16.12 -12.07
CA ALA A 113 13.99 17.30 -12.58
C ALA A 113 13.52 18.24 -11.46
N ALA A 114 13.09 17.70 -10.31
CA ALA A 114 12.69 18.51 -9.15
C ALA A 114 13.85 19.30 -8.55
N THR A 115 15.07 18.75 -8.59
CA THR A 115 16.29 19.41 -8.09
C THR A 115 16.76 20.54 -9.02
N GLN A 116 16.33 20.53 -10.29
CA GLN A 116 16.74 21.51 -11.30
C GLN A 116 15.83 22.74 -11.43
N LYS A 117 14.64 22.75 -10.84
CA LYS A 117 13.80 23.97 -10.85
C LYS A 117 14.51 25.08 -10.06
N PRO A 118 14.92 26.19 -10.70
CA PRO A 118 15.47 27.32 -9.96
C PRO A 118 14.37 27.88 -9.08
N VAL A 119 14.73 28.24 -7.84
CA VAL A 119 13.93 29.14 -7.02
C VAL A 119 13.78 30.44 -7.80
N GLU A 120 12.67 30.60 -8.52
CA GLU A 120 12.24 31.92 -8.99
C GLU A 120 12.16 32.80 -7.75
N SER A 121 13.13 33.71 -7.67
CA SER A 121 13.35 34.59 -6.55
C SER A 121 12.10 35.46 -6.38
N MET A 122 11.31 35.16 -5.36
CA MET A 122 10.28 36.06 -4.85
C MET A 122 11.01 37.33 -4.43
N THR A 123 11.01 38.31 -5.32
CA THR A 123 11.60 39.63 -5.08
C THR A 123 10.84 40.22 -3.90
N ILE A 124 11.51 40.35 -2.76
CA ILE A 124 11.00 41.09 -1.62
C ILE A 124 10.78 42.52 -2.10
N LEU A 125 9.52 42.88 -2.33
CA LEU A 125 9.14 44.27 -2.57
C LEU A 125 9.37 45.03 -1.26
N ASP A 126 10.39 45.87 -1.34
CA ASP A 126 10.85 46.88 -0.40
C ASP A 126 9.69 47.52 0.38
N THR A 127 9.56 47.20 1.67
CA THR A 127 8.59 47.83 2.58
C THR A 127 9.27 48.92 3.41
N ASP A 128 10.09 49.78 2.78
CA ASP A 128 10.72 50.93 3.45
C ASP A 128 10.18 52.30 2.98
N ALA A 129 9.03 52.33 2.29
CA ALA A 129 8.38 53.59 1.87
C ALA A 129 7.27 54.08 2.82
N ALA A 130 6.83 53.30 3.82
CA ALA A 130 5.66 53.64 4.63
C ALA A 130 5.96 54.28 6.00
N HIS A 131 7.23 54.43 6.41
CA HIS A 131 7.57 54.94 7.74
C HIS A 131 8.11 56.39 7.79
N ARG A 132 8.25 57.07 6.64
CA ARG A 132 8.84 58.43 6.58
C ARG A 132 7.85 59.60 6.47
N HIS A 133 6.55 59.37 6.66
CA HIS A 133 5.57 60.47 6.75
C HIS A 133 5.12 60.81 8.18
N ARG A 134 5.70 60.17 9.22
CA ARG A 134 5.45 60.48 10.63
C ARG A 134 6.48 61.45 11.22
N THR A 135 6.89 62.51 10.53
CA THR A 135 7.73 63.58 11.14
C THR A 135 7.71 64.91 10.37
N ALA A 136 6.56 65.39 9.89
CA ALA A 136 6.45 66.81 9.49
C ALA A 136 5.00 67.28 9.29
N SER A 137 4.24 67.51 10.37
CA SER A 137 3.20 68.57 10.36
C SER A 137 2.77 68.92 11.79
N SER A 138 3.24 70.11 12.22
CA SER A 138 2.70 71.09 13.19
C SER A 138 1.96 70.60 14.45
N ARG A 139 2.41 70.85 15.69
CA ARG A 139 2.59 72.14 16.42
C ARG A 139 1.39 73.12 16.33
N SER A 140 0.89 73.49 17.53
CA SER A 140 -0.11 74.55 17.87
C SER A 140 -1.59 74.12 17.74
N SER A 141 -2.53 74.27 18.69
CA SER A 141 -2.82 75.29 19.73
C SER A 141 -3.81 74.67 20.76
N LYS A 142 -3.60 74.68 22.09
CA LYS A 142 -3.89 75.67 23.15
C LYS A 142 -5.39 75.85 23.57
N ALA A 143 -5.62 75.64 24.88
CA ALA A 143 -6.61 76.20 25.82
C ALA A 143 -8.10 75.82 25.74
N ALA A 144 -8.58 75.18 26.83
CA ALA A 144 -9.58 75.73 27.75
C ALA A 144 -9.45 75.01 29.11
#